data_AF-X8IV11-F1
#
_entry.id   AF-X8IV11-F1
#
_cell.length_a   1.000
_cell.length_b   1.000
_cell.length_c   1.000
_cell.angle_alpha   90.00
_cell.angle_beta   90.00
_cell.angle_gamma   90.00
#
_symmetry.space_group_name_H-M   'P 1'
#
loop_
_entity.id
_entity.type
_entity.pdbx_description
1 polymer ?
#
loop_
_entity_poly.entity_id
_entity_poly.type
_entity_poly.pdbx_seq_one_letter_code
_entity_poly.pdbx_strand_id
1 'polypeptide(L)'
;MALEWSPLCDHLDLLLDNSEVFPLCIKLLRQLHSQKISILGRAYGFMCLQFLALVVDIGKIAQVNRLDQFLEDVSKLPAGRSIGSYLNNYTRELEGEWLFSHPQGRSGLVLLLGWQQDRTGHRFCLPRIGGCRFDDTMFLLEQLWDDRKGFLCAAQLASRVFPGWGGLLLVIWNSAVQTHGFAHEPKSETPR
;
A
#
# COMPACT_ATOMS: atom_id res chain seq x y z
N MET A 1 -10.56 8.56 14.33
CA MET A 1 -10.18 7.37 15.10
C MET A 1 -8.95 6.81 14.41
N ALA A 2 -7.84 6.72 15.13
CA ALA A 2 -6.59 6.22 14.59
C ALA A 2 -6.62 4.68 14.71
N LEU A 3 -6.42 3.98 13.59
CA LEU A 3 -6.53 2.51 13.49
C LEU A 3 -5.29 1.80 14.07
N GLU A 4 -4.27 2.56 14.41
CA GLU A 4 -2.96 2.09 14.83
C GLU A 4 -2.80 1.94 16.36
N TRP A 5 -3.87 1.76 17.14
CA TRP A 5 -3.79 1.71 18.61
C TRP A 5 -3.90 0.29 19.16
N SER A 6 -3.01 -0.06 20.11
CA SER A 6 -2.61 -1.44 20.39
C SER A 6 -3.69 -2.48 20.72
N PRO A 7 -4.87 -2.23 21.34
CA PRO A 7 -5.86 -3.31 21.42
C PRO A 7 -6.65 -3.51 20.11
N LEU A 8 -6.67 -2.54 19.19
CA LEU A 8 -7.28 -2.69 17.86
C LEU A 8 -6.36 -3.46 16.90
N CYS A 9 -5.09 -3.61 17.24
CA CYS A 9 -4.06 -4.25 16.42
C CYS A 9 -3.75 -5.70 16.82
N ASP A 10 -4.38 -6.22 17.88
CA ASP A 10 -4.23 -7.63 18.30
C ASP A 10 -4.82 -8.64 17.28
N HIS A 11 -5.47 -8.11 16.24
CA HIS A 11 -6.14 -8.87 15.18
C HIS A 11 -5.64 -8.49 13.77
N LEU A 12 -4.44 -7.93 13.64
CA LEU A 12 -3.89 -7.53 12.33
C LEU A 12 -3.62 -8.74 11.42
N ASP A 13 -3.40 -9.92 11.99
CA ASP A 13 -3.33 -11.20 11.28
C ASP A 13 -4.62 -11.50 10.48
N LEU A 14 -5.79 -11.10 11.01
CA LEU A 14 -7.07 -11.22 10.29
C LEU A 14 -7.10 -10.41 8.98
N LEU A 15 -6.22 -9.42 8.83
CA LEU A 15 -6.11 -8.65 7.58
C LEU A 15 -5.41 -9.45 6.47
N LEU A 16 -4.82 -10.61 6.76
CA LEU A 16 -3.95 -11.33 5.83
C LEU A 16 -4.47 -12.70 5.36
N ASP A 17 -5.45 -13.28 6.05
CA ASP A 17 -5.95 -14.62 5.73
C ASP A 17 -7.18 -14.56 4.81
N ASN A 18 -6.95 -14.58 3.48
CA ASN A 18 -7.99 -14.62 2.44
C ASN A 18 -9.10 -13.55 2.60
N SER A 19 -8.79 -12.48 3.32
CA SER A 19 -9.76 -11.52 3.82
C SER A 19 -10.28 -10.56 2.74
N GLU A 20 -9.66 -10.59 1.54
CA GLU A 20 -9.98 -9.72 0.41
C GLU A 20 -10.06 -8.24 0.80
N VAL A 21 -9.33 -7.84 1.87
CA VAL A 21 -9.50 -6.53 2.51
C VAL A 21 -9.20 -5.40 1.54
N PHE A 22 -8.09 -5.51 0.79
CA PHE A 22 -7.73 -4.50 -0.21
C PHE A 22 -8.82 -4.35 -1.29
N PRO A 23 -9.21 -5.42 -2.03
CA PRO A 23 -10.25 -5.30 -3.05
C PRO A 23 -11.63 -4.88 -2.50
N LEU A 24 -11.99 -5.27 -1.26
CA LEU A 24 -13.23 -4.81 -0.62
C LEU A 24 -13.21 -3.30 -0.35
N CYS A 25 -12.09 -2.76 0.14
CA CYS A 25 -11.93 -1.32 0.34
C CYS A 25 -11.98 -0.56 -0.98
N ILE A 26 -11.38 -1.09 -2.05
CA ILE A 26 -11.48 -0.48 -3.38
C ILE A 26 -12.91 -0.50 -3.89
N LYS A 27 -13.64 -1.61 -3.71
CA LYS A 27 -15.05 -1.70 -4.09
C LYS A 27 -15.90 -0.64 -3.38
N LEU A 28 -15.65 -0.40 -2.09
CA LEU A 28 -16.31 0.68 -1.34
C LEU A 28 -15.97 2.07 -1.92
N LEU A 29 -14.70 2.34 -2.23
CA LEU A 29 -14.30 3.60 -2.85
C LEU A 29 -14.94 3.80 -4.23
N ARG A 30 -15.04 2.76 -5.05
CA ARG A 30 -15.76 2.79 -6.34
C ARG A 30 -17.25 3.08 -6.16
N GLN A 31 -17.89 2.52 -5.13
CA GLN A 31 -19.28 2.82 -4.80
C GLN A 31 -19.48 4.29 -4.43
N LEU A 32 -18.59 4.86 -3.60
CA LEU A 32 -18.63 6.29 -3.28
C LEU A 32 -18.47 7.15 -4.55
N HIS A 33 -17.51 6.79 -5.40
CA HIS A 33 -17.30 7.48 -6.66
C HIS A 33 -18.55 7.42 -7.57
N SER A 34 -19.20 6.26 -7.68
CA SER A 34 -20.44 6.12 -8.47
C SER A 34 -21.58 7.03 -7.99
N GLN A 35 -21.58 7.38 -6.70
CA GLN A 35 -22.51 8.33 -6.09
C GLN A 35 -22.06 9.79 -6.23
N LYS A 36 -21.00 10.06 -7.03
CA LYS A 36 -20.36 11.37 -7.21
C LYS A 36 -19.84 11.97 -5.91
N ILE A 37 -19.44 11.13 -4.96
CA ILE A 37 -18.84 11.55 -3.69
C ILE A 37 -17.32 11.52 -3.87
N SER A 38 -16.64 12.66 -3.67
CA SER A 38 -15.17 12.68 -3.63
C SER A 38 -14.67 11.81 -2.48
N ILE A 39 -13.63 11.00 -2.77
CA ILE A 39 -12.94 10.16 -1.79
C ILE A 39 -12.38 11.01 -0.64
N LEU A 40 -11.82 12.18 -0.94
CA LEU A 40 -11.25 13.08 0.07
C LEU A 40 -12.26 14.10 0.59
N GLY A 41 -13.38 14.28 -0.11
CA GLY A 41 -14.47 15.17 0.30
C GLY A 41 -15.28 14.69 1.50
N ARG A 42 -15.09 13.44 1.96
CA ARG A 42 -15.72 12.89 3.17
C ARG A 42 -14.70 12.17 4.04
N ALA A 43 -14.89 12.29 5.37
CA ALA A 43 -14.08 11.57 6.35
C ALA A 43 -14.01 10.06 6.09
N TYR A 44 -15.08 9.46 5.57
CA TYR A 44 -15.14 8.03 5.28
C TYR A 44 -14.20 7.60 4.16
N GLY A 45 -14.13 8.32 3.03
CA GLY A 45 -13.22 7.96 1.95
C GLY A 45 -11.76 8.18 2.34
N PHE A 46 -11.47 9.21 3.13
CA PHE A 46 -10.14 9.40 3.73
C PHE A 46 -9.76 8.25 4.68
N MET A 47 -10.66 7.80 5.55
CA MET A 47 -10.42 6.62 6.41
C MET A 47 -10.18 5.35 5.59
N CYS A 48 -10.90 5.15 4.49
CA CYS A 48 -10.62 4.02 3.58
C CYS A 48 -9.21 4.09 2.99
N LEU A 49 -8.73 5.27 2.60
CA LEU A 49 -7.35 5.43 2.12
C LEU A 49 -6.31 5.16 3.22
N GLN A 50 -6.56 5.64 4.44
CA GLN A 50 -5.69 5.35 5.59
C GLN A 50 -5.63 3.85 5.89
N PHE A 51 -6.76 3.18 5.80
CA PHE A 51 -6.82 1.74 6.03
C PHE A 51 -6.13 0.96 4.91
N LEU A 52 -6.32 1.34 3.64
CA LEU A 52 -5.56 0.77 2.51
C LEU A 52 -4.05 0.94 2.70
N ALA A 53 -3.61 2.12 3.15
CA ALA A 53 -2.20 2.39 3.45
C ALA A 53 -1.65 1.47 4.55
N LEU A 54 -2.39 1.31 5.65
CA LEU A 54 -2.05 0.38 6.73
C LEU A 54 -1.96 -1.07 6.23
N VAL A 55 -2.97 -1.54 5.50
CA VAL A 55 -3.05 -2.91 4.97
C VAL A 55 -1.92 -3.18 3.99
N VAL A 56 -1.54 -2.21 3.16
CA VAL A 56 -0.38 -2.33 2.26
C VAL A 56 0.92 -2.52 3.04
N ASP A 57 1.16 -1.75 4.10
CA ASP A 57 2.36 -1.88 4.91
C ASP A 57 2.44 -3.22 5.63
N ILE A 58 1.34 -3.67 6.23
CA ILE A 58 1.24 -5.00 6.85
C ILE A 58 1.44 -6.09 5.80
N GLY A 59 0.84 -5.92 4.62
CA GLY A 59 0.99 -6.82 3.48
C GLY A 59 2.45 -6.98 3.08
N LYS A 60 3.22 -5.88 2.97
CA LYS A 60 4.66 -5.92 2.68
C LYS A 60 5.44 -6.69 3.74
N ILE A 61 5.19 -6.42 5.03
CA ILE A 61 5.85 -7.12 6.16
C ILE A 61 5.55 -8.63 6.10
N ALA A 62 4.30 -8.99 5.80
CA ALA A 62 3.90 -10.38 5.65
C ALA A 62 4.57 -11.06 4.45
N GLN A 63 4.78 -10.37 3.33
CA GLN A 63 5.42 -10.97 2.15
C GLN A 63 6.86 -11.42 2.40
N VAL A 64 7.57 -10.72 3.27
CA VAL A 64 8.96 -11.03 3.61
C VAL A 64 9.07 -11.90 4.86
N ASN A 65 7.97 -12.51 5.30
CA ASN A 65 7.88 -13.37 6.49
C ASN A 65 8.38 -12.71 7.79
N ARG A 66 8.20 -11.38 7.93
CA ARG A 66 8.54 -10.63 9.16
C ARG A 66 7.34 -10.29 10.03
N LEU A 67 6.14 -10.78 9.67
CA LEU A 67 4.91 -10.46 10.39
C LEU A 67 4.94 -10.94 11.83
N ASP A 68 5.34 -12.20 12.07
CA ASP A 68 5.33 -12.77 13.42
C ASP A 68 6.23 -11.98 14.36
N GLN A 69 7.41 -11.59 13.89
CA GLN A 69 8.33 -10.75 14.65
C GLN A 69 7.73 -9.36 14.95
N PHE A 70 7.09 -8.75 13.95
CA PHE A 70 6.41 -7.47 14.12
C PHE A 70 5.27 -7.56 15.16
N LEU A 71 4.44 -8.61 15.09
CA LEU A 71 3.35 -8.83 16.05
C LEU A 71 3.89 -9.08 17.47
N GLU A 72 4.97 -9.84 17.60
CA GLU A 72 5.64 -10.06 18.88
C GLU A 72 6.13 -8.74 19.49
N ASP A 73 6.74 -7.87 18.68
CA ASP A 73 7.23 -6.56 19.14
C ASP A 73 6.09 -5.61 19.51
N VAL A 74 4.99 -5.63 18.75
CA VAL A 74 3.79 -4.86 19.05
C VAL A 74 3.11 -5.35 20.33
N SER A 75 3.08 -6.66 20.59
CA SER A 75 2.46 -7.24 21.79
C SER A 75 3.13 -6.79 23.09
N LYS A 76 4.40 -6.37 23.01
CA LYS A 76 5.17 -5.85 24.15
C LYS A 76 4.85 -4.38 24.46
N LEU A 77 4.07 -3.70 23.61
CA LEU A 77 3.69 -2.31 23.82
C LEU A 77 2.67 -2.18 24.95
N PRO A 78 2.76 -1.12 25.77
CA PRO A 78 1.70 -0.78 26.71
C PRO A 78 0.37 -0.55 25.98
N ALA A 79 -0.73 -1.03 26.58
CA ALA A 79 -2.07 -0.84 26.05
C ALA A 79 -2.34 0.64 25.76
N GLY A 80 -2.97 0.92 24.61
CA GLY A 80 -3.23 2.28 24.17
C GLY A 80 -1.99 3.02 23.68
N ARG A 81 -0.90 2.33 23.32
CA ARG A 81 0.16 2.93 22.49
C ARG A 81 -0.14 2.75 21.02
N SER A 82 0.30 3.72 20.22
CA SER A 82 0.26 3.62 18.77
C SER A 82 1.36 2.68 18.27
N ILE A 83 1.02 1.77 17.36
CA ILE A 83 1.97 0.92 16.64
C ILE A 83 2.67 1.66 15.50
N GLY A 84 2.28 2.91 15.22
CA GLY A 84 2.69 3.64 14.03
C GLY A 84 4.21 3.80 13.91
N SER A 85 4.92 4.00 15.02
CA SER A 85 6.39 4.08 15.00
C SER A 85 7.05 2.73 14.67
N TYR A 86 6.51 1.63 15.18
CA TYR A 86 7.01 0.29 14.89
C TYR A 86 6.75 -0.07 13.44
N LEU A 87 5.51 0.12 12.98
CA LEU A 87 5.11 -0.13 11.60
C LEU A 87 5.97 0.67 10.63
N ASN A 88 6.15 1.97 10.87
CA ASN A 88 6.97 2.84 10.04
C ASN A 88 8.46 2.44 10.05
N ASN A 89 9.00 1.99 11.18
CA ASN A 89 10.40 1.52 11.23
C ASN A 89 10.58 0.24 10.41
N TYR A 90 9.70 -0.76 10.60
CA TYR A 90 9.72 -1.99 9.83
C TYR A 90 9.57 -1.72 8.33
N THR A 91 8.61 -0.88 7.93
CA THR A 91 8.37 -0.63 6.51
C THR A 91 9.49 0.19 5.87
N ARG A 92 10.09 1.16 6.59
CA ARG A 92 11.27 1.88 6.13
C ARG A 92 12.51 1.00 6.03
N GLU A 93 12.70 0.06 6.95
CA GLU A 93 13.79 -0.90 6.89
C GLU A 93 13.66 -1.77 5.64
N LEU A 94 12.47 -2.33 5.38
CA LEU A 94 12.21 -3.15 4.20
C LEU A 94 12.37 -2.37 2.89
N GLU A 95 11.86 -1.14 2.83
CA GLU A 95 12.03 -0.27 1.66
C GLU A 95 13.49 0.16 1.48
N GLY A 96 14.23 0.34 2.57
CA GLY A 96 15.66 0.65 2.56
C GLY A 96 16.52 -0.54 2.10
N GLU A 97 16.29 -1.72 2.65
CA GLU A 97 16.90 -2.98 2.17
C GLU A 97 16.64 -3.17 0.69
N TRP A 98 15.42 -2.90 0.23
CA TRP A 98 15.14 -2.89 -1.20
C TRP A 98 16.02 -1.88 -1.97
N LEU A 99 16.00 -0.61 -1.55
CA LEU A 99 16.68 0.49 -2.25
C LEU A 99 18.21 0.30 -2.31
N PHE A 100 18.81 -0.24 -1.25
CA PHE A 100 20.26 -0.33 -1.10
C PHE A 100 20.84 -1.71 -1.41
N SER A 101 20.08 -2.81 -1.25
CA SER A 101 20.59 -4.17 -1.50
C SER A 101 20.42 -4.64 -2.94
N HIS A 102 19.69 -3.90 -3.79
CA HIS A 102 19.41 -4.29 -5.19
C HIS A 102 19.87 -3.23 -6.20
N PRO A 103 21.17 -3.16 -6.55
CA PRO A 103 21.68 -2.22 -7.56
C PRO A 103 21.10 -2.43 -8.98
N GLN A 104 20.32 -3.50 -9.21
CA GLN A 104 19.68 -3.85 -10.49
C GLN A 104 18.16 -3.59 -10.53
N GLY A 105 17.67 -2.56 -9.82
CA GLY A 105 16.55 -1.69 -10.23
C GLY A 105 15.12 -2.25 -10.38
N ARG A 106 14.87 -3.56 -10.52
CA ARG A 106 13.51 -4.13 -10.72
C ARG A 106 13.21 -5.41 -9.92
N SER A 107 14.19 -6.29 -9.73
CA SER A 107 13.99 -7.60 -9.08
C SER A 107 13.61 -7.50 -7.60
N GLY A 108 14.16 -6.52 -6.88
CA GLY A 108 13.87 -6.33 -5.46
C GLY A 108 12.42 -5.87 -5.17
N LEU A 109 11.80 -5.10 -6.07
CA LEU A 109 10.38 -4.70 -5.92
C LEU A 109 9.43 -5.87 -6.16
N VAL A 110 9.80 -6.78 -7.06
CA VAL A 110 9.03 -8.00 -7.31
C VAL A 110 8.95 -8.86 -6.05
N LEU A 111 10.04 -8.93 -5.27
CA LEU A 111 10.06 -9.64 -4.00
C LEU A 111 9.26 -8.92 -2.91
N LEU A 112 9.49 -7.61 -2.72
CA LEU A 112 8.80 -6.82 -1.68
C LEU A 112 7.27 -6.78 -1.89
N LEU A 113 6.84 -6.61 -3.14
CA LEU A 113 5.42 -6.53 -3.47
C LEU A 113 4.83 -7.88 -3.85
N GLY A 114 5.63 -8.92 -4.08
CA GLY A 114 5.15 -10.26 -4.42
C GLY A 114 4.28 -10.28 -5.67
N TRP A 115 4.74 -9.67 -6.77
CA TRP A 115 3.96 -9.63 -8.03
C TRP A 115 3.68 -11.03 -8.56
N GLN A 116 2.41 -11.28 -8.88
CA GLN A 116 1.92 -12.53 -9.45
C GLN A 116 0.98 -12.25 -10.63
N GLN A 117 0.69 -13.30 -11.40
CA GLN A 117 -0.27 -13.27 -12.49
C GLN A 117 -1.36 -14.30 -12.22
N ASP A 118 -2.63 -13.89 -12.35
CA ASP A 118 -3.75 -14.81 -12.20
C ASP A 118 -3.94 -15.69 -13.43
N ARG A 119 -4.85 -16.68 -13.34
CA ARG A 119 -5.14 -17.63 -14.43
C ARG A 119 -5.67 -16.95 -15.71
N THR A 120 -6.19 -15.74 -15.58
CA THR A 120 -6.72 -14.92 -16.70
C THR A 120 -5.67 -13.97 -17.26
N GLY A 121 -4.44 -14.01 -16.74
CA GLY A 121 -3.34 -13.17 -17.21
C GLY A 121 -3.26 -11.80 -16.53
N HIS A 122 -4.14 -11.47 -15.58
CA HIS A 122 -4.09 -10.20 -14.87
C HIS A 122 -3.01 -10.21 -13.81
N ARG A 123 -2.19 -9.16 -13.78
CA ARG A 123 -1.15 -8.98 -12.78
C ARG A 123 -1.72 -8.34 -11.51
N PHE A 124 -1.24 -8.82 -10.37
CA PHE A 124 -1.57 -8.26 -9.06
C PHE A 124 -0.37 -8.39 -8.12
N CYS A 125 -0.29 -7.53 -7.11
CA CYS A 125 0.73 -7.59 -6.07
C CYS A 125 0.09 -7.75 -4.69
N LEU A 126 0.90 -8.04 -3.68
CA LEU A 126 0.50 -8.26 -2.30
C LEU A 126 -0.63 -9.34 -2.17
N PRO A 127 -0.39 -10.58 -2.63
CA PRO A 127 -1.38 -11.68 -2.53
C PRO A 127 -1.94 -11.90 -1.12
N ARG A 128 -1.12 -11.65 -0.09
CA ARG A 128 -1.49 -11.83 1.32
C ARG A 128 -2.60 -10.89 1.78
N ILE A 129 -2.97 -9.84 1.05
CA ILE A 129 -4.09 -8.94 1.43
C ILE A 129 -5.27 -9.05 0.46
N GLY A 130 -5.35 -10.16 -0.28
CA GLY A 130 -6.34 -10.40 -1.34
C GLY A 130 -5.91 -9.90 -2.72
N GLY A 131 -4.73 -9.29 -2.82
CA GLY A 131 -4.16 -8.82 -4.08
C GLY A 131 -4.60 -7.40 -4.45
N CYS A 132 -3.62 -6.54 -4.70
CA CYS A 132 -3.78 -5.25 -5.34
C CYS A 132 -3.72 -5.45 -6.86
N ARG A 133 -4.88 -5.43 -7.51
CA ARG A 133 -4.94 -5.52 -8.98
C ARG A 133 -4.54 -4.20 -9.61
N PHE A 134 -4.01 -4.30 -10.83
CA PHE A 134 -3.67 -3.13 -11.63
C PHE A 134 -4.84 -2.13 -11.74
N ASP A 135 -6.02 -2.59 -12.15
CA ASP A 135 -7.20 -1.72 -12.35
C ASP A 135 -7.64 -1.01 -11.06
N ASP A 136 -7.36 -1.59 -9.90
CA ASP A 136 -7.65 -1.00 -8.60
C ASP A 136 -6.67 0.13 -8.26
N THR A 137 -5.38 -0.09 -8.54
CA THR A 137 -4.36 0.93 -8.34
C THR A 137 -4.50 2.10 -9.33
N MET A 138 -4.92 1.85 -10.57
CA MET A 138 -5.19 2.91 -11.54
C MET A 138 -6.42 3.71 -11.19
N PHE A 139 -7.49 3.05 -10.76
CA PHE A 139 -8.65 3.74 -10.21
C PHE A 139 -8.24 4.68 -9.06
N LEU A 140 -7.44 4.22 -8.10
CA LEU A 140 -6.94 5.09 -7.03
C LEU A 140 -6.14 6.27 -7.58
N LEU A 141 -5.23 6.03 -8.53
CA LEU A 141 -4.40 7.08 -9.12
C LEU A 141 -5.26 8.17 -9.79
N GLU A 142 -6.24 7.77 -10.59
CA GLU A 142 -7.17 8.70 -11.24
C GLU A 142 -7.93 9.53 -10.21
N GLN A 143 -8.47 8.89 -9.16
CA GLN A 143 -9.22 9.62 -8.13
C GLN A 143 -8.34 10.58 -7.32
N LEU A 144 -7.12 10.18 -6.98
CA LEU A 144 -6.16 11.05 -6.30
C LEU A 144 -5.70 12.20 -7.20
N TRP A 145 -5.63 12.00 -8.52
CA TRP A 145 -5.27 13.03 -9.47
C TRP A 145 -6.40 14.05 -9.69
N ASP A 146 -7.63 13.57 -9.82
CA ASP A 146 -8.83 14.39 -9.95
C ASP A 146 -8.98 15.33 -8.75
N ASP A 147 -8.73 14.81 -7.54
CA ASP A 147 -8.71 15.59 -6.30
C ASP A 147 -7.29 15.93 -5.80
N ARG A 148 -6.35 16.18 -6.72
CA ARG A 148 -4.93 16.40 -6.38
C ARG A 148 -4.69 17.51 -5.35
N LYS A 149 -5.53 18.54 -5.31
CA LYS A 149 -5.40 19.62 -4.31
C LYS A 149 -5.74 19.11 -2.91
N GLY A 150 -6.87 18.41 -2.77
CA GLY A 150 -7.25 17.76 -1.52
C GLY A 150 -6.21 16.72 -1.12
N PHE A 151 -5.74 15.93 -2.08
CA PHE A 151 -4.72 14.91 -1.87
C PHE A 151 -3.41 15.49 -1.36
N LEU A 152 -2.88 16.55 -1.99
CA LEU A 152 -1.63 17.17 -1.54
C LEU A 152 -1.74 17.74 -0.12
N CYS A 153 -2.87 18.35 0.22
CA CYS A 153 -3.14 18.83 1.58
C CYS A 153 -3.18 17.67 2.58
N ALA A 154 -3.93 16.62 2.23
CA ALA A 154 -4.03 15.41 3.05
C ALA A 154 -2.66 14.72 3.22
N ALA A 155 -1.86 14.62 2.16
CA ALA A 155 -0.53 14.01 2.16
C ALA A 155 0.46 14.80 3.03
N GLN A 156 0.40 16.14 3.02
CA GLN A 156 1.23 16.98 3.91
C GLN A 156 0.96 16.68 5.38
N LEU A 157 -0.31 16.53 5.75
CA LEU A 157 -0.69 16.17 7.12
C LEU A 157 -0.35 14.70 7.41
N ALA A 158 -0.68 13.81 6.49
CA ALA A 158 -0.58 12.38 6.66
C ALA A 158 0.85 11.88 6.74
N SER A 159 1.78 12.47 5.98
CA SER A 159 3.21 12.13 6.02
C SER A 159 3.84 12.26 7.41
N ARG A 160 3.19 12.98 8.34
CA ARG A 160 3.65 13.16 9.72
C ARG A 160 2.93 12.29 10.73
N VAL A 161 1.72 11.83 10.41
CA VAL A 161 0.77 11.30 11.40
C VAL A 161 0.38 9.86 11.09
N PHE A 162 0.28 9.49 9.82
CA PHE A 162 -0.29 8.20 9.42
C PHE A 162 0.77 7.31 8.77
N PRO A 163 1.02 6.11 9.32
CA PRO A 163 1.89 5.14 8.68
C PRO A 163 1.27 4.61 7.37
N GLY A 164 2.09 4.07 6.47
CA GLY A 164 1.62 3.41 5.25
C GLY A 164 1.39 4.27 4.02
N TRP A 165 1.41 5.61 4.13
CA TRP A 165 1.24 6.47 2.95
C TRP A 165 2.35 6.28 1.91
N GLY A 166 3.60 6.14 2.36
CA GLY A 166 4.73 5.83 1.49
C GLY A 166 4.54 4.50 0.76
N GLY A 167 4.12 3.45 1.50
CA GLY A 167 3.85 2.14 0.94
C GLY A 167 2.71 2.14 -0.10
N LEU A 168 1.60 2.83 0.18
CA LEU A 168 0.49 2.96 -0.77
C LEU A 168 0.93 3.67 -2.06
N LEU A 169 1.67 4.77 -1.93
CA LEU A 169 2.20 5.50 -3.09
C LEU A 169 3.22 4.67 -3.87
N LEU A 170 4.04 3.86 -3.19
CA LEU A 170 4.96 2.92 -3.83
C LEU A 170 4.21 1.88 -4.67
N VAL A 171 3.12 1.32 -4.14
CA VAL A 171 2.26 0.36 -4.88
C VAL A 171 1.63 1.03 -6.10
N ILE A 172 1.07 2.24 -5.96
CA ILE A 172 0.46 2.99 -7.07
C ILE A 172 1.51 3.30 -8.14
N TRP A 173 2.66 3.86 -7.74
CA TRP A 173 3.76 4.19 -8.64
C TRP A 173 4.28 2.95 -9.36
N ASN A 174 4.53 1.86 -8.63
CA ASN A 174 5.07 0.65 -9.25
C ASN A 174 4.07 0.03 -10.23
N SER A 175 2.77 0.07 -9.91
CA SER A 175 1.72 -0.40 -10.82
C SER A 175 1.66 0.45 -12.09
N ALA A 176 1.81 1.77 -11.98
CA ALA A 176 1.90 2.66 -13.15
C ALA A 176 3.15 2.36 -14.00
N VAL A 177 4.31 2.17 -13.37
CA VAL A 177 5.58 1.86 -14.05
C VAL A 177 5.54 0.50 -14.74
N GLN A 178 4.95 -0.51 -14.12
CA GLN A 178 4.80 -1.84 -14.73
C GLN A 178 3.95 -1.80 -16.01
N THR A 179 3.03 -0.84 -16.12
CA THR A 179 2.12 -0.71 -17.26
C THR A 179 2.67 0.20 -18.35
N HIS A 180 3.19 1.37 -17.97
CA HIS A 180 3.59 2.40 -18.92
C HIS A 180 5.11 2.43 -19.18
N GLY A 181 5.87 1.58 -18.50
CA GLY A 181 7.33 1.67 -18.46
C GLY A 181 7.79 2.88 -17.65
N PHE A 182 9.10 3.10 -17.61
CA PHE A 182 9.64 4.32 -17.04
C PHE A 182 9.53 5.44 -18.07
N ALA A 183 9.13 6.63 -17.64
CA ALA A 183 9.04 7.82 -18.50
C ALA A 183 10.37 8.21 -19.18
N HIS A 184 11.50 7.64 -18.72
CA HIS A 184 12.86 7.92 -19.19
C HIS A 184 13.65 6.66 -19.55
N GLU A 185 13.03 5.62 -20.11
CA GLU A 185 13.84 4.64 -20.85
C GLU A 185 14.34 5.30 -22.15
N PRO A 186 15.67 5.55 -22.32
CA PRO A 186 16.17 5.91 -23.63
C PRO A 186 15.84 4.75 -24.56
N LYS A 187 15.20 5.05 -25.70
CA LYS A 187 14.97 4.06 -26.75
C LYS A 187 16.30 3.39 -27.01
N SER A 188 16.41 2.10 -26.71
CA SER A 188 17.58 1.32 -27.09
C SER A 188 17.69 1.41 -28.61
N GLU A 189 18.67 2.15 -29.09
CA GLU A 189 19.01 2.15 -30.51
C GLU A 189 19.38 0.71 -30.87
N THR A 190 18.57 0.12 -31.74
CA THR A 190 18.88 -1.17 -32.36
C THR A 190 20.23 -1.06 -33.07
N PRO A 191 21.22 -1.92 -32.76
CA PRO A 191 22.46 -1.96 -33.52
C PRO A 191 22.14 -2.45 -34.94
N ARG A 192 22.59 -1.69 -35.93
CA ARG A 192 22.59 -2.08 -37.35
C ARG A 192 23.70 -3.09 -37.62
#